data_AF-A0A563VSX3-F1
#
_entry.id   AF-A0A563VSX3-F1
#
_cell.length_a   1.000
_cell.length_b   1.000
_cell.length_c   1.000
_cell.angle_alpha   90.00
_cell.angle_beta   90.00
_cell.angle_gamma   90.00
#
_symmetry.space_group_name_H-M   'P 1'
#
loop_
_entity.id
_entity.type
_entity.pdbx_description
1 polymer ?
#
loop_
_entity_poly.entity_id
_entity_poly.type
_entity_poly.pdbx_seq_one_letter_code
_entity_poly.pdbx_strand_id
1 'polypeptide(L)' 'MKVLEKIGFQAVRQKGSHVRMKHEDNRVVTVPIHKAKLLAKVYSVKYYEIQN' A
#
# COMPACT_ATOMS: atom_id res chain seq x y z
N MET A 1 -1.60 -6.76 -0.93
CA MET A 1 -0.30 -7.36 -1.28
C MET A 1 -0.46 -8.62 -2.11
N LYS A 2 -1.01 -9.72 -1.57
CA LYS A 2 -1.08 -11.03 -2.27
C LYS A 2 -1.57 -11.00 -3.72
N VAL A 3 -2.57 -10.17 -4.06
CA VAL A 3 -3.06 -10.06 -5.45
C VAL A 3 -2.03 -9.38 -6.35
N LEU A 4 -1.39 -8.31 -5.87
CA LEU A 4 -0.37 -7.57 -6.61
C LEU A 4 0.86 -8.44 -6.87
N GLU A 5 1.30 -9.21 -5.87
CA GLU A 5 2.38 -10.18 -6.01
C GLU A 5 2.07 -11.24 -7.07
N LYS A 6 0.84 -11.79 -7.06
CA LYS A 6 0.39 -12.77 -8.06
C LYS A 6 0.39 -12.23 -9.50
N ILE A 7 0.18 -10.93 -9.68
CA ILE A 7 0.17 -10.29 -11.01
C ILE A 7 1.53 -9.63 -11.34
N GLY A 8 2.61 -9.97 -10.63
CA GLY A 8 3.98 -9.59 -10.99
C GLY A 8 4.52 -8.32 -10.31
N PHE A 9 3.81 -7.72 -9.36
CA PHE A 9 4.37 -6.61 -8.58
C PHE A 9 5.28 -7.13 -7.46
N GLN A 10 6.44 -6.50 -7.32
CA GLN A 10 7.42 -6.80 -6.28
C GLN A 10 7.57 -5.60 -5.34
N ALA A 11 7.68 -5.85 -4.03
CA ALA A 11 7.96 -4.80 -3.07
C ALA A 11 9.38 -4.26 -3.27
N VAL A 12 9.52 -2.94 -3.44
CA VAL A 12 10.81 -2.28 -3.68
C VAL A 12 11.25 -1.40 -2.51
N ARG A 13 10.31 -0.89 -1.70
CA ARG A 13 10.62 -0.08 -0.52
C ARG A 13 9.46 -0.08 0.45
N GLN A 14 9.76 -0.05 1.75
CA GLN A 14 8.78 0.24 2.80
C GLN A 14 9.19 1.49 3.59
N LYS A 15 8.23 2.38 3.86
CA LYS A 15 8.36 3.46 4.84
C LYS A 15 7.15 3.42 5.77
N GLY A 16 7.38 3.05 7.03
CA GLY A 16 6.30 2.86 7.99
C GLY A 16 5.29 1.81 7.51
N SER A 17 4.01 2.15 7.52
CA SER A 17 2.91 1.30 7.06
C SER A 17 2.65 1.38 5.55
N HIS A 18 3.55 1.94 4.74
CA HIS A 18 3.35 2.03 3.29
C HIS A 18 4.46 1.28 2.56
N VAL A 19 4.05 0.38 1.67
CA VAL A 19 4.96 -0.40 0.84
C VAL A 19 4.79 0.02 -0.61
N ARG A 20 5.89 0.46 -1.21
CA ARG A 20 5.99 0.73 -2.62
C ARG A 20 6.29 -0.58 -3.35
N MET A 21 5.51 -0.89 -4.37
CA MET A 21 5.69 -2.06 -5.22
C MET A 21 5.90 -1.62 -6.68
N LYS A 22 6.71 -2.36 -7.43
CA LYS A 22 7.01 -2.12 -8.85
C LYS A 22 6.71 -3.38 -9.66
N HIS A 23 6.16 -3.21 -10.86
CA HIS A 23 6.02 -4.26 -11.85
C HIS A 23 7.07 -4.08 -12.97
N GLU A 24 7.42 -5.14 -13.68
CA GLU A 24 8.44 -5.14 -14.73
C GLU A 24 8.13 -4.16 -15.88
N ASP A 25 6.84 -4.03 -16.23
CA ASP A 25 6.31 -3.03 -17.17
C ASP A 25 6.40 -1.56 -16.68
N ASN A 26 7.17 -1.29 -15.63
CA ASN A 26 7.40 0.01 -15.00
C ASN A 26 6.21 0.64 -14.27
N ARG A 27 5.10 -0.08 -14.04
CA ARG A 27 4.05 0.39 -13.11
C ARG A 27 4.57 0.41 -11.68
N VAL A 28 4.11 1.42 -10.92
CA VAL A 28 4.47 1.60 -9.51
C VAL A 28 3.22 1.89 -8.71
N VAL A 29 3.05 1.20 -7.58
CA VAL A 29 1.93 1.38 -6.66
C VAL A 29 2.43 1.52 -5.22
N THR A 30 1.70 2.25 -4.39
CA THR A 30 1.95 2.33 -2.94
C THR A 30 0.78 1.70 -2.21
N VAL A 31 1.05 0.67 -1.41
CA VAL A 31 0.07 -0.12 -0.67
C VAL A 31 0.19 0.19 0.81
N PRO A 32 -0.85 0.73 1.47
CA PRO A 32 -0.87 0.80 2.92
C PRO A 32 -1.02 -0.62 3.51
N ILE A 33 -0.07 -1.00 4.35
CA ILE A 33 -0.07 -2.21 5.17
C ILE A 33 -0.33 -1.82 6.62
N HIS A 34 -1.61 -1.64 6.95
CA HIS A 34 -2.00 -1.54 8.36
C HIS A 34 -1.85 -2.92 9.00
N LYS A 35 -0.99 -3.05 10.03
CA LYS A 35 -1.11 -4.18 10.97
C LYS A 35 -2.49 -4.04 11.58
N ALA A 36 -3.37 -5.00 11.33
CA ALA A 36 -4.70 -5.02 11.91
C ALA A 36 -4.59 -5.09 13.44
N LYS A 37 -4.50 -3.94 14.10
CA LYS A 37 -4.87 -3.81 15.50
C LYS A 37 -6.33 -3.43 15.45
N LEU A 38 -7.19 -4.41 15.72
CA LEU A 38 -8.63 -4.24 15.80
C LEU A 38 -8.94 -3.20 16.89
N LEU A 39 -9.03 -1.92 16.52
CA LEU A 39 -9.55 -0.86 17.37
C LEU A 39 -10.42 0.03 16.50
N ALA A 40 -11.64 0.21 16.96
CA ALA A 40 -12.81 0.64 16.20
C ALA A 40 -12.63 1.96 15.44
N LYS A 41 -13.23 1.98 14.23
CA LYS A 41 -14.00 3.09 13.62
C LYS A 41 -13.37 4.50 13.77
N VAL A 42 -12.77 5.02 12.67
CA VAL A 42 -12.84 6.44 12.20
C VAL A 42 -11.77 6.81 11.15
N TYR A 43 -10.65 6.09 11.02
CA TYR A 43 -9.51 6.62 10.24
C TYR A 43 -9.53 6.44 8.71
N SER A 44 -10.56 5.82 8.12
CA SER A 44 -10.57 5.48 6.68
C SER A 44 -10.78 6.65 5.71
N VAL A 45 -11.04 7.88 6.18
CA VAL A 45 -11.46 9.00 5.31
C VAL A 45 -10.33 9.96 4.93
N LYS A 46 -9.17 9.94 5.61
CA LYS A 46 -8.14 10.99 5.40
C LYS A 46 -7.12 10.72 4.29
N TYR A 47 -7.06 9.51 3.72
CA TYR A 47 -5.92 9.11 2.88
C TYR A 47 -5.97 9.63 1.43
N TYR A 48 -7.10 10.14 0.95
CA TYR A 48 -7.26 10.63 -0.43
C TYR A 48 -6.87 12.12 -0.62
N GLU A 49 -6.79 12.92 0.45
CA GLU A 49 -6.56 14.38 0.33
C GLU A 49 -5.09 14.81 0.36
N ILE A 50 -4.17 13.99 0.90
CA ILE A 50 -2.79 14.44 1.20
C ILE A 50 -1.82 14.22 0.01
N GLN A 51 -2.31 13.77 -1.14
CA GLN A 51 -1.48 13.50 -2.33
C GLN A 51 -1.56 14.61 -3.40
N ASN A 52 -2.16 15.78 -3.09
CA ASN A 52 -2.13 16.96 -3.95
C ASN A 52 -1.01 17.91 -3.52
#